data_AF-A0A1Q3RVT2-F1
#
_entry.id   AF-A0A1Q3RVT2-F1
#
_cell.length_a   1.000
_cell.length_b   1.000
_cell.length_c   1.000
_cell.angle_alpha   90.00
_cell.angle_beta   90.00
_cell.angle_gamma   90.00
#
_symmetry.space_group_name_H-M   'P 1'
#
loop_
_entity.id
_entity.type
_entity.pdbx_description
1 polymer ?
#
loop_
_entity_poly.entity_id
_entity_poly.type
_entity_poly.pdbx_seq_one_letter_code
_entity_poly.pdbx_strand_id
1 'polypeptide(L)'
;MDFKTLENISDTIILEAFNAAFSDYFIPLFFDWNSLQLKLYSESIYRNVSVGCFDGDKLVGFMLHGMNVVDGVKTAYNAGTGVLPEARAHNGKPLAVTNIDKTTAQVSRFLTAHGLEPFIGQYEMKMMLT
;
A
#
# COMPACT_ATOMS: atom_id res chain seq x y z
N MET A 1 -16.24 7.24 8.04
CA MET A 1 -14.94 7.08 7.38
C MET A 1 -14.90 8.04 6.23
N ASP A 2 -13.93 8.96 6.25
CA ASP A 2 -13.77 10.00 5.23
C ASP A 2 -12.50 9.75 4.43
N PHE A 3 -12.56 9.98 3.13
CA PHE A 3 -11.42 9.81 2.23
C PHE A 3 -10.95 11.16 1.71
N LYS A 4 -9.65 11.44 1.86
CA LYS A 4 -9.02 12.67 1.37
C LYS A 4 -7.57 12.43 1.00
N THR A 5 -6.97 13.38 0.29
CA THR A 5 -5.54 13.32 -0.03
C THR A 5 -4.67 13.46 1.22
N LEU A 6 -3.41 13.03 1.13
CA LEU A 6 -2.44 13.20 2.22
C LEU A 6 -1.68 14.53 2.17
N GLU A 7 -2.03 15.45 1.26
CA GLU A 7 -1.29 16.69 0.96
C GLU A 7 -0.96 17.52 2.20
N ASN A 8 -1.95 17.69 3.07
CA ASN A 8 -1.84 18.52 4.27
C ASN A 8 -1.73 17.69 5.56
N ILE A 9 -1.29 16.43 5.44
CA ILE A 9 -1.14 15.53 6.58
C ILE A 9 0.33 15.54 7.02
N SER A 10 0.52 15.64 8.34
CA SER A 10 1.86 15.66 8.94
C SER A 10 2.53 14.30 8.79
N ASP A 11 3.86 14.35 8.62
CA ASP A 11 4.66 13.14 8.51
C ASP A 11 4.58 12.27 9.76
N THR A 12 4.37 12.86 10.94
CA THR A 12 4.14 12.12 12.19
C THR A 12 2.89 11.24 12.10
N ILE A 13 1.77 11.77 11.61
CA ILE A 13 0.53 11.00 11.44
C ILE A 13 0.73 9.87 10.42
N ILE A 14 1.46 10.15 9.33
CA ILE A 14 1.76 9.14 8.30
C ILE A 14 2.67 8.05 8.89
N LEU A 15 3.71 8.41 9.65
CA LEU A 15 4.64 7.49 10.28
C LEU A 15 3.94 6.57 11.29
N GLU A 16 3.13 7.15 12.15
CA GLU A 16 2.34 6.41 13.15
C GLU A 16 1.38 5.42 12.48
N ALA A 17 0.62 5.89 11.48
CA ALA A 17 -0.29 5.02 10.75
C ALA A 17 0.46 3.91 9.98
N PHE A 18 1.62 4.23 9.39
CA PHE A 18 2.45 3.26 8.68
C PHE A 18 2.93 2.17 9.63
N ASN A 19 3.58 2.54 10.74
CA ASN A 19 4.07 1.58 11.71
C ASN A 19 2.94 0.75 12.33
N ALA A 20 1.78 1.35 12.63
CA ALA A 20 0.61 0.63 13.13
C ALA A 20 0.04 -0.34 12.08
N ALA A 21 0.02 0.06 10.81
CA ALA A 21 -0.45 -0.80 9.72
C ALA A 21 0.46 -1.99 9.42
N PHE A 22 1.68 -2.06 9.96
CA PHE A 22 2.57 -3.21 9.76
C PHE A 22 3.03 -3.87 11.06
N SER A 23 2.46 -3.47 12.21
CA SER A 23 2.90 -3.95 13.53
C SER A 23 2.51 -5.39 13.84
N ASP A 24 1.43 -5.90 13.22
CA ASP A 24 0.90 -7.25 13.44
C ASP A 24 1.38 -8.27 12.39
N TYR A 25 2.32 -7.88 11.53
CA TYR A 25 2.93 -8.76 10.54
C TYR A 25 3.95 -9.69 11.19
N PHE A 26 4.11 -10.90 10.65
CA PHE A 26 5.07 -11.89 11.17
C PHE A 26 6.52 -11.35 11.23
N ILE A 27 6.90 -10.53 10.24
CA ILE A 27 8.09 -9.66 10.30
C ILE A 27 7.58 -8.22 10.31
N PRO A 28 7.54 -7.55 11.47
CA PRO A 28 7.03 -6.19 11.56
C PRO A 28 7.91 -5.23 10.75
N LEU A 29 7.27 -4.41 9.93
CA LEU A 29 7.96 -3.30 9.29
C LEU A 29 7.86 -2.08 10.21
N PHE A 30 9.00 -1.52 10.58
CA PHE A 30 9.08 -0.34 11.43
C PHE A 30 10.01 0.69 10.80
N PHE A 31 9.51 1.92 10.69
CA PHE A 31 10.29 3.07 10.28
C PHE A 31 10.48 4.05 11.42
N ASP A 32 11.67 4.62 11.46
CA ASP A 32 11.89 5.91 12.09
C ASP A 32 11.66 7.04 11.07
N TRP A 33 11.83 8.28 11.51
CA TRP A 33 11.70 9.45 10.67
C TRP A 33 12.57 9.38 9.40
N ASN A 34 13.85 9.03 9.55
CA ASN A 34 14.80 9.03 8.45
C ASN A 34 14.44 7.98 7.41
N SER A 35 13.99 6.80 7.84
CA SER A 35 13.57 5.71 6.96
C SER A 35 12.30 6.08 6.20
N LEU A 36 11.34 6.74 6.85
CA LEU A 36 10.15 7.25 6.16
C LEU A 36 10.52 8.32 5.13
N GLN A 37 11.37 9.30 5.48
CA GLN A 37 11.81 10.32 4.53
C GLN A 37 12.55 9.71 3.35
N LEU A 38 13.43 8.74 3.61
CA LEU A 38 14.13 8.01 2.56
C LEU A 38 13.15 7.29 1.64
N LYS A 39 12.13 6.61 2.18
CA LYS A 39 11.07 5.98 1.39
C LYS A 39 10.31 6.99 0.54
N LEU A 40 9.86 8.10 1.13
CA LEU A 40 9.11 9.15 0.42
C LEU A 40 9.92 9.70 -0.76
N TYR A 41 11.22 9.90 -0.56
CA TYR A 41 12.13 10.39 -1.58
C TYR A 41 12.47 9.33 -2.64
N SER A 42 12.93 8.14 -2.24
CA SER A 42 13.42 7.11 -3.17
C SER A 42 12.31 6.54 -4.06
N GLU A 43 11.08 6.56 -3.58
CA GLU A 43 9.90 6.09 -4.32
C GLU A 43 9.07 7.23 -4.93
N SER A 44 9.62 8.45 -4.99
CA SER A 44 8.97 9.62 -5.60
C SER A 44 7.52 9.79 -5.14
N ILE A 45 7.27 9.66 -3.83
CA ILE A 45 5.92 9.69 -3.27
C ILE A 45 5.42 11.13 -3.18
N TYR A 46 4.26 11.37 -3.78
CA TYR A 46 3.60 12.68 -3.76
C TYR A 46 2.31 12.60 -2.94
N ARG A 47 2.23 13.42 -1.88
CA ARG A 47 1.13 13.39 -0.92
C ARG A 47 -0.21 13.85 -1.49
N ASN A 48 -0.19 14.76 -2.46
CA ASN A 48 -1.39 15.28 -3.12
C ASN A 48 -2.08 14.25 -4.03
N VAL A 49 -1.37 13.20 -4.46
CA VAL A 49 -1.93 12.06 -5.20
C VAL A 49 -2.08 10.81 -4.32
N SER A 50 -1.59 10.88 -3.07
CA SER A 50 -1.78 9.82 -2.07
C SER A 50 -3.09 10.01 -1.32
N VAL A 51 -3.72 8.91 -0.90
CA VAL A 51 -5.06 8.93 -0.30
C VAL A 51 -5.03 8.34 1.10
N GLY A 52 -5.74 8.96 2.04
CA GLY A 52 -5.97 8.46 3.39
C GLY A 52 -7.45 8.19 3.65
N CYS A 53 -7.71 7.18 4.48
CA CYS A 53 -9.00 6.89 5.10
C CYS A 53 -8.95 7.33 6.57
N PHE A 54 -9.89 8.16 6.97
CA PHE A 54 -9.93 8.78 8.29
C PHE A 54 -11.18 8.36 9.06
N ASP A 55 -10.98 8.06 10.34
CA ASP A 55 -12.05 7.94 11.34
C ASP A 55 -11.92 9.11 12.32
N GLY A 56 -12.70 10.16 12.09
CA GLY A 56 -12.45 11.48 12.68
C GLY A 56 -11.10 12.04 12.22
N ASP A 57 -10.23 12.37 13.18
CA ASP A 57 -8.87 12.87 12.90
C ASP A 57 -7.83 11.74 12.77
N LYS A 58 -8.21 10.48 13.04
CA LYS A 58 -7.28 9.35 13.01
C LYS A 58 -7.16 8.80 11.59
N LEU A 59 -5.92 8.74 11.07
CA LEU A 59 -5.62 8.04 9.82
C LEU A 59 -5.65 6.52 10.07
N VAL A 60 -6.72 5.85 9.61
CA VAL A 60 -6.96 4.41 9.82
C VAL A 60 -6.56 3.55 8.63
N GLY A 61 -6.29 4.17 7.49
CA GLY A 61 -5.68 3.50 6.34
C GLY A 61 -5.15 4.51 5.33
N PHE A 62 -4.23 4.08 4.48
CA PHE A 62 -3.58 4.94 3.51
C PHE A 62 -3.15 4.17 2.27
N MET A 63 -3.00 4.90 1.16
CA MET A 63 -2.33 4.47 -0.05
C MET A 63 -1.36 5.58 -0.48
N LEU A 64 -0.07 5.29 -0.34
CA LEU A 64 1.03 6.14 -0.79
C LEU A 64 1.24 5.90 -2.28
N HIS A 65 1.30 6.99 -3.05
CA HIS A 65 1.47 6.93 -4.48
C HIS A 65 2.79 7.58 -4.90
N GLY A 66 3.62 6.78 -5.54
CA GLY A 66 4.80 7.24 -6.26
C GLY A 66 4.44 7.71 -7.66
N MET A 67 5.19 8.66 -8.20
CA MET A 67 5.02 9.12 -9.59
C MET A 67 6.22 8.70 -10.43
N ASN A 68 5.95 8.20 -11.63
CA ASN A 68 6.97 7.87 -12.63
C ASN A 68 6.50 8.24 -14.04
N VAL A 69 7.38 8.12 -15.03
CA VAL A 69 7.04 8.21 -16.45
C VAL A 69 7.18 6.83 -17.08
N VAL A 70 6.06 6.30 -17.60
CA VAL A 70 6.02 5.02 -18.31
C VAL A 70 5.53 5.31 -19.73
N ASP A 71 6.33 4.95 -20.73
CA ASP A 71 6.03 5.21 -22.15
C ASP A 71 5.69 6.69 -22.45
N GLY A 72 6.40 7.62 -21.80
CA GLY A 72 6.16 9.06 -21.94
C GLY A 72 4.94 9.60 -21.19
N VAL A 73 4.22 8.74 -20.46
CA VAL A 73 3.01 9.11 -19.71
C VAL A 73 3.32 9.21 -18.21
N LYS A 74 2.97 10.36 -17.61
CA LYS A 74 3.02 10.55 -16.16
C LYS A 74 2.05 9.58 -15.48
N THR A 75 2.60 8.66 -14.70
CA THR A 75 1.87 7.52 -14.13
C THR A 75 2.06 7.50 -12.62
N ALA A 76 0.96 7.42 -11.88
CA ALA A 76 0.98 7.13 -10.45
C ALA A 76 1.03 5.60 -10.25
N TYR A 77 1.82 5.14 -9.29
CA TYR A 77 1.86 3.73 -8.87
C TYR A 77 1.71 3.63 -7.35
N ASN A 78 1.20 2.49 -6.88
CA ASN A 78 1.07 2.23 -5.45
C ASN A 78 2.45 1.93 -4.84
N ALA A 79 2.93 2.84 -4.01
CA ALA A 79 4.21 2.75 -3.30
C ALA A 79 4.04 2.14 -1.89
N GLY A 80 2.79 1.96 -1.44
CA GLY A 80 2.49 1.28 -0.19
C GLY A 80 1.04 1.49 0.22
N THR A 81 0.37 0.42 0.62
CA THR A 81 -0.97 0.48 1.20
C THR A 81 -0.94 -0.12 2.59
N GLY A 82 -1.49 0.61 3.56
CA GLY A 82 -1.62 0.15 4.93
C GLY A 82 -3.03 0.41 5.44
N VAL A 83 -3.56 -0.53 6.21
CA VAL A 83 -4.80 -0.38 6.98
C VAL A 83 -4.48 -0.82 8.39
N LEU A 84 -4.88 -0.02 9.39
CA LEU A 84 -4.67 -0.38 10.79
C LEU A 84 -5.42 -1.67 11.13
N PRO A 85 -4.86 -2.56 11.98
CA PRO A 85 -5.47 -3.85 12.30
C PRO A 85 -6.95 -3.77 12.71
N GLU A 86 -7.31 -2.78 13.55
CA GLU A 86 -8.68 -2.56 14.01
C GLU A 86 -9.65 -2.13 12.89
N ALA A 87 -9.13 -1.58 11.80
CA ALA A 87 -9.91 -1.17 10.63
C ALA A 87 -9.92 -2.24 9.52
N ARG A 88 -9.20 -3.36 9.70
CA ARG A 88 -9.24 -4.49 8.78
C ARG A 88 -10.47 -5.35 9.06
N ALA A 89 -11.08 -5.85 7.99
CA ALA A 89 -12.04 -6.94 8.10
C ALA A 89 -11.31 -8.25 8.46
N HIS A 90 -11.22 -8.56 9.75
CA HIS A 90 -10.69 -9.83 10.25
C HIS A 90 -11.77 -10.91 10.20
N ASN A 91 -11.85 -11.64 9.09
CA ASN A 91 -12.85 -12.69 8.89
C ASN A 91 -12.27 -14.11 9.09
N GLY A 92 -11.15 -14.27 9.78
CA GLY A 92 -10.44 -15.56 9.87
C GLY A 92 -9.92 -16.07 8.53
N LYS A 93 -9.53 -15.16 7.62
CA LYS A 93 -9.12 -15.50 6.25
C LYS A 93 -7.78 -16.26 6.23
N PRO A 94 -7.64 -17.26 5.34
CA PRO A 94 -6.39 -18.01 5.16
C PRO A 94 -5.24 -17.11 4.71
N LEU A 95 -4.01 -17.62 4.84
CA LEU A 95 -2.79 -17.00 4.31
C LEU A 95 -2.98 -16.68 2.82
N ALA A 96 -2.89 -15.40 2.48
CA ALA A 96 -2.96 -14.92 1.12
C ALA A 96 -1.60 -14.39 0.68
N VAL A 97 -1.07 -14.93 -0.42
CA VAL A 97 0.05 -14.30 -1.13
C VAL A 97 -0.56 -13.35 -2.15
N THR A 98 -0.27 -12.06 -2.00
CA THR A 98 -0.73 -11.00 -2.91
C THR A 98 0.46 -10.42 -3.68
N ASN A 99 0.20 -9.72 -4.79
CA ASN A 99 1.22 -9.11 -5.66
C ASN A 99 2.13 -10.12 -6.39
N ILE A 100 1.50 -11.08 -7.08
CA ILE A 100 2.18 -12.07 -7.91
C ILE A 100 2.01 -11.68 -9.36
N ASP A 101 3.11 -11.56 -10.09
CA ASP A 101 3.07 -11.36 -11.53
C ASP A 101 2.38 -12.56 -12.20
N LYS A 102 1.19 -12.31 -12.74
CA LYS A 102 0.36 -13.32 -13.43
C LYS A 102 1.06 -13.91 -14.66
N THR A 103 2.03 -13.20 -15.22
CA THR A 103 2.77 -13.66 -16.41
C THR A 103 3.84 -14.70 -16.05
N THR A 104 4.20 -14.83 -14.77
CA THR A 104 5.26 -15.75 -14.33
C THR A 104 4.69 -17.14 -14.02
N ALA A 105 4.60 -17.98 -15.06
CA ALA A 105 4.06 -19.35 -14.95
C ALA A 105 4.77 -20.22 -13.89
N GLN A 106 6.06 -20.00 -13.64
CA GLN A 106 6.84 -20.76 -12.64
C GLN A 106 6.39 -20.48 -11.21
N VAL A 107 6.16 -19.20 -10.88
CA VAL A 107 5.70 -18.79 -9.54
C VAL A 107 4.28 -19.29 -9.29
N SER A 108 3.41 -19.20 -10.31
CA SER A 108 2.06 -19.77 -10.21
C SER A 108 2.11 -21.28 -9.93
N ARG A 109 2.93 -22.05 -10.65
CA ARG A 109 3.08 -23.50 -10.42
C ARG A 109 3.62 -23.82 -9.04
N PHE A 110 4.64 -23.08 -8.59
CA PHE A 110 5.21 -23.26 -7.26
C PHE A 110 4.14 -23.11 -6.17
N LEU A 111 3.35 -22.05 -6.22
CA LEU A 111 2.35 -21.76 -5.18
C LEU A 111 1.19 -22.75 -5.20
N THR A 112 0.71 -23.12 -6.39
CA THR A 112 -0.34 -24.15 -6.52
C THR A 112 0.15 -25.51 -6.03
N ALA A 113 1.42 -25.87 -6.24
CA ALA A 113 2.01 -27.10 -5.69
C ALA A 113 2.05 -27.12 -4.16
N HIS A 114 1.98 -25.96 -3.50
CA HIS A 114 1.95 -25.83 -2.03
C HIS A 114 0.54 -25.50 -1.49
N GLY A 115 -0.51 -25.74 -2.28
CA GLY A 115 -1.89 -25.61 -1.84
C GLY A 115 -2.44 -24.17 -1.84
N LEU A 116 -1.76 -23.22 -2.47
CA LEU A 116 -2.32 -21.89 -2.71
C LEU A 116 -3.07 -21.84 -4.03
N GLU A 117 -4.32 -21.40 -3.98
CA GLU A 117 -5.18 -21.23 -5.16
C GLU A 117 -5.35 -19.75 -5.51
N PRO A 118 -5.40 -19.37 -6.80
CA PRO A 118 -5.76 -18.01 -7.18
C PRO A 118 -7.19 -17.68 -6.76
N PHE A 119 -7.35 -16.77 -5.79
CA PHE A 119 -8.67 -16.42 -5.24
C PHE A 119 -9.09 -14.96 -5.48
N ILE A 120 -8.15 -14.08 -5.85
CA ILE A 120 -8.42 -12.68 -6.18
C ILE A 120 -7.58 -12.22 -7.37
N GLY A 121 -8.22 -11.57 -8.35
CA GLY A 121 -7.53 -10.85 -9.41
C GLY A 121 -7.31 -9.40 -8.99
N GLN A 122 -6.05 -8.95 -8.93
CA GLN A 122 -5.76 -7.53 -8.83
C GLN A 122 -5.95 -6.86 -10.20
N TYR A 123 -6.50 -5.64 -10.18
CA TYR A 123 -6.63 -4.76 -11.33
C TYR A 123 -5.53 -3.69 -11.26
N GLU A 124 -4.80 -3.52 -12.35
CA GLU A 124 -3.96 -2.34 -12.54
C GLU A 124 -4.84 -1.21 -13.06
N MET A 125 -4.86 -0.09 -12.36
CA MET A 125 -5.61 1.10 -12.75
C MET A 125 -4.61 2.22 -13.03
N LYS A 126 -4.78 2.92 -14.16
CA LYS A 126 -4.00 4.11 -14.49
C LYS A 126 -4.95 5.30 -14.50
N MET A 127 -4.65 6.32 -13.69
CA MET A 127 -5.30 7.62 -13.79
C MET A 127 -4.40 8.55 -14.59
N MET A 128 -4.91 9.07 -15.71
CA MET A 128 -4.23 10.11 -16.46
C MET A 128 -4.38 11.42 -15.70
N LEU A 129 -3.26 12.00 -15.26
CA LEU A 129 -3.26 13.33 -14.65
C LEU A 129 -3.14 14.37 -15.76
N THR A 130 -4.13 15.27 -15.86
CA THR A 130 -4.10 16.46 -16.72
C THR A 130 -3.30 17.59 -16.10
#